data_AF-A0AA42XZB1-F1
#
_entry.id   AF-A0AA42XZB1-F1
#
_cell.length_a   1.000
_cell.length_b   1.000
_cell.length_c   1.000
_cell.angle_alpha   90.00
_cell.angle_beta   90.00
_cell.angle_gamma   90.00
#
_symmetry.space_group_name_H-M   'P 1'
#
loop_
_entity.id
_entity.type
_entity.pdbx_description
1 polymer ?
#
loop_
_entity_poly.entity_id
_entity_poly.type
_entity_poly.pdbx_seq_one_letter_code
_entity_poly.pdbx_strand_id
1 'polypeptide(L)'
;MSAGSLALAFRAECVVGLQLVIRNRAVQLVVLLAAVLTGMGVFGGVGESLAAAGRLTFVACGSLMAVAGSQLLATGPALAAVRRVAAPGWVHSVGRMAGVAVLLGPIVVGAASVLVGPVGGWPEVARLALVGWVYAGAVGTLALSLGPLVGASGAASLGLLLVWLGGIPPSGMFALLEAWPHVQRPIVWLWNVLPLGWRADRLHVEGLALDAILLAGWVVLGVVVAAWGAVRLPAHSGRGGS
;
A
#
# COMPACT_ATOMS: atom_id res chain seq x y z
N MET A 1 -10.64 -21.55 19.02
CA MET A 1 -9.88 -22.01 17.83
C MET A 1 -8.57 -22.63 18.30
N SER A 2 -8.21 -23.81 17.80
CA SER A 2 -6.88 -24.38 18.04
C SER A 2 -5.83 -23.66 17.19
N ALA A 3 -4.56 -23.69 17.61
CA ALA A 3 -3.45 -23.09 16.83
C ALA A 3 -3.39 -23.62 15.38
N GLY A 4 -3.66 -24.91 15.19
CA GLY A 4 -3.72 -25.53 13.85
C GLY A 4 -4.83 -24.98 12.96
N SER A 5 -6.02 -24.71 13.52
CA SER A 5 -7.13 -24.10 12.78
C SER A 5 -6.84 -22.66 12.35
N LEU A 6 -6.09 -21.91 13.17
CA LEU A 6 -5.71 -20.52 12.88
C LEU A 6 -4.67 -20.44 11.77
N ALA A 7 -3.67 -21.34 11.78
CA ALA A 7 -2.66 -21.42 10.74
C ALA A 7 -3.26 -21.76 9.36
N LEU A 8 -4.22 -22.68 9.31
CA LEU A 8 -4.93 -23.03 8.08
C LEU A 8 -5.77 -21.86 7.54
N ALA A 9 -6.51 -21.17 8.41
CA ALA A 9 -7.29 -20.00 8.04
C ALA A 9 -6.40 -18.88 7.46
N PHE A 10 -5.26 -18.61 8.10
CA PHE A 10 -4.30 -17.64 7.59
C PHE A 10 -3.78 -18.01 6.20
N ARG A 11 -3.33 -19.25 5.99
CA ARG A 11 -2.85 -19.73 4.69
C ARG A 11 -3.92 -19.62 3.60
N ALA A 12 -5.15 -19.99 3.92
CA ALA A 12 -6.27 -19.86 3.00
C ALA A 12 -6.50 -18.40 2.58
N GLU A 13 -6.45 -17.46 3.53
CA GLU A 13 -6.61 -16.04 3.24
C GLU A 13 -5.44 -15.46 2.43
N CYS A 14 -4.21 -15.96 2.62
CA CYS A 14 -3.10 -15.64 1.73
C CYS A 14 -3.38 -16.06 0.29
N VAL A 15 -3.84 -17.30 0.08
CA VAL A 15 -4.17 -17.81 -1.26
C VAL A 15 -5.31 -17.02 -1.89
N VAL A 16 -6.33 -16.67 -1.11
CA VAL A 16 -7.45 -15.84 -1.58
C VAL A 16 -6.97 -14.43 -1.97
N GLY A 17 -6.14 -13.80 -1.14
CA GLY A 17 -5.54 -12.50 -1.47
C GLY A 17 -4.77 -12.54 -2.78
N LEU A 18 -3.95 -13.58 -2.96
CA LEU A 18 -3.20 -13.81 -4.20
C LEU A 18 -4.13 -13.98 -5.41
N GLN A 19 -5.17 -14.83 -5.29
CA GLN A 19 -6.12 -15.08 -6.36
C GLN A 19 -6.92 -13.84 -6.76
N LEU A 20 -7.32 -13.00 -5.79
CA LEU A 20 -8.03 -11.75 -6.06
C LEU A 20 -7.18 -10.80 -6.91
N VAL A 21 -5.89 -10.71 -6.63
CA VAL A 21 -4.98 -9.85 -7.40
C VAL A 21 -4.74 -10.41 -8.79
N ILE A 22 -4.38 -11.69 -8.91
CA ILE A 22 -4.08 -12.32 -10.21
C ILE A 22 -5.31 -12.31 -11.12
N ARG A 23 -6.49 -12.68 -10.61
CA ARG A 23 -7.69 -12.85 -11.43
C ARG A 23 -8.34 -11.53 -11.83
N ASN A 24 -8.37 -10.54 -10.94
CA ASN A 24 -9.15 -9.32 -11.18
C ASN A 24 -8.29 -8.13 -11.60
N ARG A 25 -6.97 -8.16 -11.39
CA ARG A 25 -6.11 -6.98 -11.50
C ARG A 25 -4.76 -7.22 -12.15
N ALA A 26 -4.43 -8.42 -12.63
CA ALA A 26 -3.18 -8.67 -13.35
C ALA A 26 -2.97 -7.67 -14.50
N VAL A 27 -4.01 -7.39 -15.30
CA VAL A 27 -3.94 -6.41 -16.39
C VAL A 27 -3.68 -5.00 -15.88
N GLN A 28 -4.37 -4.58 -14.82
CA GLN A 28 -4.18 -3.23 -14.26
C GLN A 28 -2.83 -3.07 -13.58
N LEU A 29 -2.35 -4.08 -12.86
CA LEU A 29 -1.00 -4.07 -12.28
C LEU A 29 0.06 -4.11 -13.36
N VAL A 30 -0.14 -4.84 -14.45
CA VAL A 30 0.78 -4.82 -15.61
C VAL A 30 0.79 -3.46 -16.28
N VAL A 31 -0.37 -2.83 -16.49
CA VAL A 31 -0.46 -1.47 -17.06
C VAL A 31 0.17 -0.44 -16.12
N LEU A 32 -0.07 -0.55 -14.81
CA LEU A 32 0.51 0.34 -13.82
C LEU A 32 2.03 0.14 -13.75
N LEU A 33 2.49 -1.11 -13.75
CA LEU A 33 3.91 -1.46 -13.78
C LEU A 33 4.55 -0.95 -15.07
N ALA A 34 3.89 -1.09 -16.22
CA ALA A 34 4.36 -0.56 -17.49
C ALA A 34 4.40 0.97 -17.48
N ALA A 35 3.38 1.64 -16.94
CA ALA A 35 3.36 3.10 -16.81
C ALA A 35 4.43 3.61 -15.85
N VAL A 36 4.67 2.89 -14.75
CA VAL A 36 5.73 3.18 -13.78
C VAL A 36 7.10 2.95 -14.42
N LEU A 37 7.33 1.81 -15.10
CA LEU A 37 8.58 1.52 -15.82
C LEU A 37 8.83 2.52 -16.95
N THR A 38 7.79 2.92 -17.69
CA THR A 38 7.87 3.92 -18.75
C THR A 38 8.15 5.30 -18.16
N GLY A 39 7.48 5.68 -17.08
CA GLY A 39 7.76 6.92 -16.35
C GLY A 39 9.19 6.93 -15.80
N MET A 40 9.66 5.82 -15.24
CA MET A 40 11.04 5.68 -14.76
C MET A 40 12.07 5.74 -15.90
N GLY A 41 11.76 5.22 -17.10
CA GLY A 41 12.64 5.32 -18.27
C GLY A 41 12.61 6.65 -19.00
N VAL A 42 11.48 7.38 -18.94
CA VAL A 42 11.29 8.69 -19.58
C VAL A 42 11.78 9.82 -18.68
N PHE A 43 11.54 9.73 -17.36
CA PHE A 43 11.92 10.75 -16.38
C PHE A 43 13.18 10.41 -15.60
N GLY A 44 13.63 9.15 -15.60
CA GLY A 44 14.90 8.75 -15.02
C GLY A 44 15.95 8.73 -16.12
N GLY A 45 16.73 9.81 -16.24
CA GLY A 45 17.98 9.74 -16.97
C GLY A 45 18.84 8.62 -16.37
N VAL A 46 19.28 7.67 -17.19
CA VAL A 46 20.23 6.63 -16.78
C VAL A 46 21.49 7.32 -16.26
N GLY A 47 21.67 7.37 -14.93
CA GLY A 47 22.73 8.13 -14.26
C GLY A 47 22.26 9.11 -13.16
N GLU A 48 20.95 9.21 -12.88
CA GLU A 48 20.44 10.06 -11.81
C GLU A 48 20.77 9.56 -10.40
N SER A 49 20.91 10.52 -9.47
CA SER A 49 21.28 10.30 -8.07
C SER A 49 20.48 9.19 -7.37
N LEU A 50 21.11 8.50 -6.40
CA LEU A 50 20.46 7.47 -5.55
C LEU A 50 19.12 7.94 -4.95
N ALA A 51 19.01 9.22 -4.61
CA ALA A 51 17.79 9.82 -4.07
C ALA A 51 16.62 9.82 -5.09
N ALA A 52 16.89 10.03 -6.38
CA ALA A 52 15.86 9.96 -7.42
C ALA A 52 15.37 8.52 -7.61
N ALA A 53 16.29 7.56 -7.67
CA ALA A 53 15.98 6.13 -7.76
C ALA A 53 15.15 5.63 -6.56
N GLY A 54 15.49 6.09 -5.34
CA GLY A 54 14.72 5.81 -4.13
C GLY A 54 13.27 6.30 -4.21
N ARG A 55 13.08 7.58 -4.55
CA ARG A 55 11.74 8.16 -4.71
C ARG A 55 10.90 7.43 -5.76
N LEU A 56 11.47 7.12 -6.92
CA LEU A 56 10.78 6.38 -7.98
C LEU A 56 10.37 4.98 -7.50
N THR A 57 11.24 4.30 -6.75
CA THR A 57 10.91 2.99 -6.18
C THR A 57 9.76 3.09 -5.17
N PHE A 58 9.74 4.10 -4.31
CA PHE A 58 8.63 4.29 -3.37
C PHE A 58 7.32 4.62 -4.08
N VAL A 59 7.34 5.46 -5.12
CA VAL A 59 6.16 5.72 -5.95
C VAL A 59 5.64 4.44 -6.60
N ALA A 60 6.53 3.61 -7.16
CA ALA A 60 6.19 2.31 -7.71
C ALA A 60 5.53 1.39 -6.68
N CYS A 61 6.19 1.20 -5.54
CA CYS A 61 5.74 0.33 -4.45
C CYS A 61 4.37 0.76 -3.91
N GLY A 62 4.23 2.05 -3.59
CA GLY A 62 2.99 2.62 -3.08
C GLY A 62 1.85 2.49 -4.08
N SER A 63 2.10 2.76 -5.36
CA SER A 63 1.07 2.72 -6.41
C SER A 63 0.56 1.30 -6.63
N LEU A 64 1.46 0.32 -6.76
CA LEU A 64 1.10 -1.08 -6.90
C LEU A 64 0.28 -1.56 -5.71
N MET A 65 0.68 -1.15 -4.50
CA MET A 65 0.05 -1.61 -3.28
C MET A 65 -1.28 -0.91 -2.96
N ALA A 66 -1.44 0.36 -3.35
CA ALA A 66 -2.72 1.05 -3.29
C ALA A 66 -3.77 0.34 -4.17
N VAL A 67 -3.39 0.00 -5.41
CA VAL A 67 -4.26 -0.72 -6.34
C VAL A 67 -4.56 -2.13 -5.84
N ALA A 68 -3.54 -2.88 -5.43
CA ALA A 68 -3.72 -4.24 -4.94
C ALA A 68 -4.56 -4.28 -3.65
N GLY A 69 -4.28 -3.40 -2.69
CA GLY A 69 -4.94 -3.33 -1.38
C GLY A 69 -6.41 -2.93 -1.45
N SER A 70 -6.78 -2.04 -2.37
CA SER A 70 -8.14 -1.48 -2.52
C SER A 70 -9.25 -2.52 -2.70
N GLN A 71 -8.94 -3.71 -3.25
CA GLN A 71 -9.91 -4.76 -3.58
C GLN A 71 -9.82 -5.96 -2.64
N LEU A 72 -8.89 -5.99 -1.69
CA LEU A 72 -8.69 -7.17 -0.84
C LEU A 72 -9.88 -7.43 0.08
N LEU A 73 -10.70 -6.43 0.40
CA LEU A 73 -11.99 -6.61 1.08
C LEU A 73 -13.19 -6.72 0.14
N ALA A 74 -13.01 -6.58 -1.18
CA ALA A 74 -14.10 -6.72 -2.14
C ALA A 74 -14.53 -8.19 -2.24
N THR A 75 -15.44 -8.59 -1.36
CA THR A 75 -16.12 -9.87 -1.46
C THR A 75 -17.24 -9.81 -2.46
N GLY A 76 -17.15 -10.61 -3.52
CA GLY A 76 -18.34 -11.03 -4.24
C GLY A 76 -19.30 -11.77 -3.29
N PRO A 77 -20.62 -11.76 -3.57
CA PRO A 77 -21.65 -12.35 -2.70
C PRO A 77 -21.42 -13.84 -2.40
N ALA A 78 -20.81 -14.58 -3.34
CA ALA A 78 -20.49 -16.00 -3.18
C ALA A 78 -19.41 -16.27 -2.10
N LEU A 79 -18.40 -15.41 -1.98
CA LEU A 79 -17.33 -15.55 -0.97
C LEU A 79 -17.79 -15.05 0.40
N ALA A 80 -18.68 -14.06 0.47
CA ALA A 80 -19.28 -13.59 1.72
C ALA A 80 -20.15 -14.68 2.40
N ALA A 81 -20.83 -15.53 1.62
CA ALA A 81 -21.66 -16.61 2.13
C ALA A 81 -20.84 -17.76 2.76
N VAL A 82 -19.68 -18.11 2.18
CA VAL A 82 -18.79 -19.17 2.67
C VAL A 82 -18.05 -18.77 3.95
N ARG A 83 -17.89 -17.46 4.20
CA ARG A 83 -17.06 -16.90 5.29
C ARG A 83 -17.73 -16.77 6.66
N ARG A 84 -18.98 -17.22 6.82
CA ARG A 84 -19.68 -17.14 8.12
C ARG A 84 -19.12 -18.08 9.19
N VAL A 85 -18.17 -18.95 8.85
CA VAL A 85 -17.69 -19.98 9.77
C VAL A 85 -16.16 -20.05 9.74
N ALA A 86 -15.54 -19.72 10.88
CA ALA A 86 -14.26 -20.25 11.38
C ALA A 86 -13.05 -19.31 11.60
N ALA A 87 -13.04 -18.00 11.31
CA ALA A 87 -11.87 -17.16 11.62
C ALA A 87 -12.19 -15.74 12.15
N PRO A 88 -11.40 -15.19 13.10
CA PRO A 88 -11.50 -13.81 13.53
C PRO A 88 -11.32 -12.83 12.38
N GLY A 89 -12.07 -11.72 12.39
CA GLY A 89 -12.06 -10.71 11.31
C GLY A 89 -10.66 -10.19 10.92
N TRP A 90 -9.72 -10.13 11.86
CA TRP A 90 -8.35 -9.69 11.61
C TRP A 90 -7.53 -10.69 10.78
N VAL A 91 -7.81 -11.99 10.89
CA VAL A 91 -7.09 -13.03 10.12
C VAL A 91 -7.31 -12.84 8.63
N HIS A 92 -8.52 -12.39 8.23
CA HIS A 92 -8.84 -12.07 6.85
C HIS A 92 -7.98 -10.93 6.31
N SER A 93 -7.93 -9.81 7.04
CA SER A 93 -7.17 -8.62 6.64
C SER A 93 -5.67 -8.91 6.57
N VAL A 94 -5.12 -9.55 7.60
CA VAL A 94 -3.69 -9.87 7.69
C VAL A 94 -3.30 -10.93 6.66
N GLY A 95 -4.09 -12.00 6.50
CA GLY A 95 -3.82 -13.05 5.52
C GLY A 95 -3.82 -12.54 4.08
N ARG A 96 -4.81 -11.73 3.70
CA ARG A 96 -4.85 -11.15 2.35
C ARG A 96 -3.71 -10.20 2.07
N MET A 97 -3.39 -9.34 3.04
CA MET A 97 -2.23 -8.45 2.95
C MET A 97 -0.92 -9.22 2.82
N ALA A 98 -0.76 -10.32 3.55
CA ALA A 98 0.39 -11.21 3.41
C ALA A 98 0.44 -11.89 2.02
N GLY A 99 -0.71 -12.32 1.48
CA GLY A 99 -0.80 -12.88 0.13
C GLY A 99 -0.36 -11.87 -0.95
N VAL A 100 -0.78 -10.61 -0.85
CA VAL A 100 -0.31 -9.54 -1.74
C VAL A 100 1.16 -9.23 -1.52
N ALA A 101 1.60 -9.24 -0.27
CA ALA A 101 3.00 -9.01 0.07
C ALA A 101 3.92 -10.04 -0.62
N VAL A 102 3.55 -11.32 -0.59
CA VAL A 102 4.31 -12.39 -1.27
C VAL A 102 4.35 -12.16 -2.79
N LEU A 103 3.25 -11.72 -3.40
CA LEU A 103 3.19 -11.46 -4.84
C LEU A 103 4.04 -10.26 -5.27
N LEU A 104 3.93 -9.16 -4.53
CA LEU A 104 4.64 -7.92 -4.88
C LEU A 104 6.11 -7.93 -4.41
N GLY A 105 6.48 -8.86 -3.50
CA GLY A 105 7.85 -9.13 -3.00
C GLY A 105 8.91 -9.02 -4.07
N PRO A 106 8.90 -9.96 -5.02
CA PRO A 106 9.86 -10.00 -6.11
C PRO A 106 9.84 -8.75 -7.00
N ILE A 107 8.68 -8.11 -7.19
CA ILE A 107 8.54 -6.92 -8.04
C ILE A 107 9.27 -5.73 -7.42
N VAL A 108 9.08 -5.52 -6.11
CA VAL A 108 9.76 -4.44 -5.35
C VAL A 108 11.27 -4.65 -5.36
N VAL A 109 11.73 -5.87 -5.08
CA VAL A 109 13.17 -6.20 -5.08
C VAL A 109 13.77 -6.08 -6.49
N GLY A 110 13.03 -6.52 -7.51
CA GLY A 110 13.44 -6.38 -8.91
C GLY A 110 13.57 -4.92 -9.35
N ALA A 111 12.56 -4.10 -9.03
CA ALA A 111 12.58 -2.66 -9.32
C ALA A 111 13.74 -1.96 -8.60
N ALA A 112 13.94 -2.23 -7.31
CA ALA A 112 15.07 -1.69 -6.55
C ALA A 112 16.42 -2.12 -7.15
N SER A 113 16.56 -3.40 -7.53
CA SER A 113 17.77 -3.92 -8.17
C SER A 113 18.08 -3.21 -9.48
N VAL A 114 17.08 -2.94 -10.32
CA VAL A 114 17.26 -2.28 -11.61
C VAL A 114 17.60 -0.80 -11.44
N LEU A 115 16.91 -0.09 -10.54
CA LEU A 115 17.07 1.35 -10.38
C LEU A 115 18.29 1.74 -9.54
N VAL A 116 18.63 0.93 -8.53
CA VAL A 116 19.64 1.28 -7.52
C VAL A 116 20.89 0.41 -7.64
N GLY A 117 20.74 -0.84 -8.09
CA GLY A 117 21.86 -1.78 -8.23
C GLY A 117 23.08 -1.21 -8.96
N PRO A 118 22.92 -0.50 -10.10
CA PRO A 118 24.04 0.10 -10.83
C PRO A 118 24.83 1.17 -10.08
N VAL A 119 24.24 1.82 -9.07
CA VAL A 119 24.80 3.01 -8.40
C VAL A 119 25.06 2.84 -6.90
N GLY A 120 24.35 1.92 -6.21
CA GLY A 120 24.42 1.73 -4.75
C GLY A 120 24.80 0.33 -4.29
N GLY A 121 24.83 -0.65 -5.20
CA GLY A 121 25.12 -2.05 -4.87
C GLY A 121 24.05 -2.74 -4.03
N TRP A 122 24.29 -4.01 -3.69
CA TRP A 122 23.32 -4.88 -3.01
C TRP A 122 22.85 -4.40 -1.62
N PRO A 123 23.72 -3.89 -0.73
CA PRO A 123 23.28 -3.41 0.58
C PRO A 123 22.21 -2.32 0.47
N GLU A 124 22.38 -1.41 -0.48
CA GLU A 124 21.43 -0.31 -0.71
C GLU A 124 20.13 -0.81 -1.31
N VAL A 125 20.20 -1.73 -2.27
CA VAL A 125 19.02 -2.43 -2.82
C VAL A 125 18.23 -3.13 -1.71
N ALA A 126 18.91 -3.84 -0.80
CA ALA A 126 18.26 -4.55 0.30
C ALA A 126 17.60 -3.59 1.30
N ARG A 127 18.29 -2.51 1.68
CA ARG A 127 17.75 -1.48 2.56
C ARG A 127 16.52 -0.81 1.95
N LEU A 128 16.60 -0.43 0.68
CA LEU A 128 15.55 0.27 -0.04
C LEU A 128 14.33 -0.65 -0.27
N ALA A 129 14.56 -1.92 -0.59
CA ALA A 129 13.52 -2.92 -0.66
C ALA A 129 12.82 -3.09 0.71
N LEU A 130 13.57 -3.15 1.82
CA LEU A 130 12.99 -3.27 3.16
C LEU A 130 12.12 -2.07 3.52
N VAL A 131 12.61 -0.85 3.30
CA VAL A 131 11.83 0.37 3.56
C VAL A 131 10.61 0.43 2.63
N GLY A 132 10.79 0.07 1.36
CA GLY A 132 9.72 -0.02 0.37
C GLY A 132 8.63 -1.01 0.77
N TRP A 133 9.02 -2.13 1.39
CA TRP A 133 8.12 -3.14 1.94
C TRP A 133 7.25 -2.59 3.07
N VAL A 134 7.86 -1.91 4.03
CA VAL A 134 7.15 -1.31 5.16
C VAL A 134 6.20 -0.20 4.68
N TYR A 135 6.69 0.66 3.78
CA TYR A 135 5.89 1.72 3.17
C TYR A 135 4.70 1.18 2.36
N ALA A 136 4.94 0.19 1.47
CA ALA A 136 3.89 -0.46 0.71
C ALA A 136 2.85 -1.08 1.65
N GLY A 137 3.29 -1.78 2.70
CA GLY A 137 2.41 -2.32 3.74
C GLY A 137 1.46 -1.25 4.29
N ALA A 138 1.99 -0.10 4.71
CA ALA A 138 1.19 0.99 5.27
C ALA A 138 0.15 1.53 4.27
N VAL A 139 0.55 1.78 3.02
CA VAL A 139 -0.35 2.24 1.94
C VAL A 139 -1.42 1.19 1.63
N GLY A 140 -1.03 -0.09 1.54
CA GLY A 140 -1.93 -1.20 1.27
C GLY A 140 -2.99 -1.39 2.34
N THR A 141 -2.59 -1.34 3.62
CA THR A 141 -3.53 -1.42 4.74
C THR A 141 -4.46 -0.22 4.81
N LEU A 142 -3.99 0.96 4.39
CA LEU A 142 -4.82 2.16 4.31
C LEU A 142 -5.86 2.02 3.19
N ALA A 143 -5.46 1.63 1.98
CA ALA A 143 -6.37 1.35 0.87
C ALA A 143 -7.39 0.25 1.22
N LEU A 144 -6.93 -0.82 1.89
CA LEU A 144 -7.77 -1.88 2.44
C LEU A 144 -8.84 -1.32 3.38
N SER A 145 -8.45 -0.46 4.32
CA SER A 145 -9.34 0.12 5.33
C SER A 145 -10.36 1.11 4.74
N LEU A 146 -10.00 1.79 3.64
CA LEU A 146 -10.87 2.75 2.95
C LEU A 146 -11.84 2.07 1.98
N GLY A 147 -11.50 0.90 1.45
CA GLY A 147 -12.31 0.16 0.48
C GLY A 147 -13.80 0.07 0.82
N PRO A 148 -14.19 -0.24 2.07
CA PRO A 148 -15.61 -0.28 2.46
C PRO A 148 -16.32 1.07 2.46
N LEU A 149 -15.60 2.19 2.61
CA LEU A 149 -16.19 3.54 2.72
C LEU A 149 -16.39 4.20 1.35
N VAL A 150 -15.38 4.08 0.49
CA VAL A 150 -15.32 4.81 -0.80
C VAL A 150 -15.38 3.89 -2.01
N GLY A 151 -15.55 2.59 -1.77
CA GLY A 151 -15.42 1.56 -2.80
C GLY A 151 -13.96 1.34 -3.21
N ALA A 152 -13.72 0.23 -3.89
CA ALA A 152 -12.36 -0.14 -4.26
C ALA A 152 -11.72 0.83 -5.28
N SER A 153 -12.48 1.33 -6.26
CA SER A 153 -11.96 2.34 -7.21
C SER A 153 -11.62 3.65 -6.51
N GLY A 154 -12.47 4.11 -5.58
CA GLY A 154 -12.20 5.33 -4.79
C GLY A 154 -10.97 5.16 -3.91
N ALA A 155 -10.83 4.02 -3.24
CA ALA A 155 -9.67 3.72 -2.40
C ALA A 155 -8.37 3.64 -3.22
N ALA A 156 -8.41 3.04 -4.41
CA ALA A 156 -7.27 2.99 -5.32
C ALA A 156 -6.89 4.40 -5.81
N SER A 157 -7.85 5.22 -6.24
CA SER A 157 -7.59 6.58 -6.72
C SER A 157 -7.03 7.48 -5.62
N LEU A 158 -7.59 7.42 -4.41
CA LEU A 158 -7.07 8.17 -3.26
C LEU A 158 -5.66 7.69 -2.88
N GLY A 159 -5.43 6.38 -2.86
CA GLY A 159 -4.11 5.83 -2.59
C GLY A 159 -3.08 6.25 -3.64
N LEU A 160 -3.42 6.20 -4.93
CA LEU A 160 -2.56 6.69 -6.00
C LEU A 160 -2.28 8.19 -5.83
N LEU A 161 -3.31 9.01 -5.63
CA LEU A 161 -3.14 10.45 -5.41
C LEU A 161 -2.19 10.73 -4.23
N LEU A 162 -2.37 10.04 -3.11
CA LEU A 162 -1.52 10.19 -1.93
C LEU A 162 -0.09 9.71 -2.15
N VAL A 163 0.12 8.65 -2.94
CA VAL A 163 1.47 8.18 -3.27
C VAL A 163 2.20 9.19 -4.15
N TRP A 164 1.51 9.76 -5.14
CA TRP A 164 2.07 10.74 -6.06
C TRP A 164 2.35 12.08 -5.39
N LEU A 165 1.36 12.64 -4.67
CA LEU A 165 1.56 13.88 -3.90
C LEU A 165 2.48 13.67 -2.72
N GLY A 166 2.52 12.45 -2.16
CA GLY A 166 3.31 12.09 -0.99
C GLY A 166 4.82 12.13 -1.21
N GLY A 167 5.30 12.39 -2.43
CA GLY A 167 6.70 12.74 -2.68
C GLY A 167 7.07 14.16 -2.23
N ILE A 168 6.09 15.04 -1.98
CA ILE A 168 6.31 16.43 -1.57
C ILE A 168 6.59 16.47 -0.06
N PRO A 169 7.76 16.97 0.38
CA PRO A 169 8.09 17.10 1.80
C PRO A 169 7.23 18.19 2.47
N PRO A 170 7.13 18.20 3.82
CA PRO A 170 6.33 19.20 4.54
C PRO A 170 6.67 20.65 4.21
N SER A 171 7.95 20.98 3.98
CA SER A 171 8.39 22.32 3.57
C SER A 171 7.82 22.74 2.21
N GLY A 172 7.75 21.80 1.25
CA GLY A 172 7.11 22.04 -0.04
C GLY A 172 5.60 22.27 0.11
N MET A 173 4.95 21.51 1.00
CA MET A 173 3.52 21.71 1.30
C MET A 173 3.24 23.06 1.98
N PHE A 174 4.15 23.51 2.86
CA PHE A 174 4.10 24.86 3.42
C PHE A 174 4.12 25.92 2.30
N ALA A 175 5.08 25.84 1.37
CA ALA A 175 5.17 26.79 0.27
C ALA A 175 3.91 26.78 -0.63
N LEU A 176 3.38 25.60 -0.96
CA LEU A 176 2.17 25.47 -1.79
C LEU A 176 0.92 26.11 -1.15
N LEU A 177 0.86 26.12 0.18
CA LEU A 177 -0.29 26.61 0.93
C LEU A 177 -0.04 27.98 1.57
N GLU A 178 1.01 28.69 1.15
CA GLU A 178 1.38 29.99 1.70
C GLU A 178 0.25 31.02 1.59
N ALA A 179 -0.53 30.97 0.50
CA ALA A 179 -1.68 31.83 0.29
C ALA A 179 -2.85 31.57 1.28
N TRP A 180 -2.87 30.43 1.98
CA TRP A 180 -3.96 29.99 2.86
C TRP A 180 -3.47 29.57 4.25
N PRO A 181 -2.99 30.50 5.09
CA PRO A 181 -2.33 30.19 6.36
C PRO A 181 -3.22 29.45 7.37
N HIS A 182 -4.54 29.69 7.34
CA HIS A 182 -5.51 28.99 8.20
C HIS A 182 -5.70 27.52 7.81
N VAL A 183 -5.47 27.16 6.55
CA VAL A 183 -5.60 25.80 6.01
C VAL A 183 -4.24 25.08 6.01
N GLN A 184 -3.16 25.83 5.86
CA GLN A 184 -1.78 25.34 5.82
C GLN A 184 -1.42 24.48 7.03
N ARG A 185 -1.62 24.98 8.26
CA ARG A 185 -1.21 24.26 9.48
C ARG A 185 -1.93 22.91 9.66
N PRO A 186 -3.27 22.83 9.54
CA PRO A 186 -3.98 21.55 9.59
C PRO A 186 -3.53 20.57 8.50
N ILE A 187 -3.36 21.03 7.25
CA ILE A 187 -2.95 20.16 6.15
C ILE A 187 -1.53 19.64 6.37
N VAL A 188 -0.59 20.51 6.75
CA VAL A 188 0.80 20.07 6.97
C VAL A 188 0.91 19.16 8.18
N TRP A 189 0.11 19.39 9.23
CA TRP A 189 0.01 18.45 10.35
C TRP A 189 -0.46 17.07 9.87
N LEU A 190 -1.54 17.01 9.09
CA LEU A 190 -2.04 15.76 8.51
C LEU A 190 -0.97 15.10 7.61
N TRP A 191 -0.27 15.88 6.79
CA TRP A 191 0.83 15.43 5.93
C TRP A 191 1.97 14.79 6.73
N ASN A 192 2.23 15.31 7.94
CA ASN A 192 3.21 14.80 8.89
C ASN A 192 2.73 13.59 9.70
N VAL A 193 1.47 13.19 9.59
CA VAL A 193 0.98 11.95 10.22
C VAL A 193 0.87 10.85 9.18
N LEU A 194 0.49 11.17 7.94
CA LEU A 194 0.23 10.18 6.89
C LEU A 194 1.48 9.34 6.49
N PRO A 195 1.27 8.08 6.04
CA PRO A 195 2.33 7.22 5.57
C PRO A 195 2.66 7.57 4.11
N LEU A 196 3.38 8.68 3.90
CA LEU A 196 3.70 9.23 2.58
C LEU A 196 5.12 8.88 2.12
N GLY A 197 5.36 8.93 0.80
CA GLY A 197 6.63 8.55 0.17
C GLY A 197 7.85 9.33 0.68
N TRP A 198 7.71 10.63 0.97
CA TRP A 198 8.78 11.46 1.53
C TRP A 198 9.28 10.94 2.88
N ARG A 199 8.41 10.28 3.65
CA ARG A 199 8.76 9.66 4.93
C ARG A 199 9.59 8.39 4.72
N ALA A 200 9.21 7.58 3.74
CA ALA A 200 9.98 6.40 3.37
C ALA A 200 11.38 6.81 2.87
N ASP A 201 11.46 7.88 2.07
CA ASP A 201 12.72 8.48 1.63
C ASP A 201 13.56 8.96 2.82
N ARG A 202 12.96 9.70 3.76
CA ARG A 202 13.66 10.15 4.97
C ARG A 202 14.14 8.99 5.85
N LEU A 203 13.33 7.95 6.03
CA LEU A 203 13.74 6.74 6.75
C LEU A 203 14.90 6.03 6.05
N HIS A 204 14.86 5.99 4.72
CA HIS A 204 15.92 5.39 3.92
C HIS A 204 17.21 6.21 3.93
N VAL A 205 17.17 7.53 3.94
CA VAL A 205 18.37 8.37 3.95
C VAL A 205 18.90 8.57 5.36
N GLU A 206 18.04 9.03 6.28
CA GLU A 206 18.43 9.49 7.62
C GLU A 206 18.28 8.41 8.71
N GLY A 207 17.54 7.33 8.46
CA GLY A 207 17.38 6.23 9.43
C GLY A 207 16.54 6.59 10.66
N LEU A 208 15.67 7.61 10.57
CA LEU A 208 14.91 8.10 11.72
C LEU A 208 13.90 7.07 12.25
N ALA A 209 14.08 6.64 13.50
CA ALA A 209 13.22 5.65 14.17
C ALA A 209 11.74 6.08 14.24
N LEU A 210 11.46 7.37 14.38
CA LEU A 210 10.08 7.90 14.39
C LEU A 210 9.32 7.56 13.11
N ASP A 211 9.99 7.60 11.95
CA ASP A 211 9.37 7.30 10.67
C ASP A 211 9.02 5.83 10.53
N ALA A 212 9.91 4.94 11.01
CA ALA A 212 9.63 3.52 11.10
C ALA A 212 8.44 3.23 12.01
N ILE A 213 8.38 3.88 13.19
CA ILE A 213 7.27 3.73 14.14
C ILE A 213 5.95 4.19 13.52
N LEU A 214 5.93 5.33 12.83
CA LEU A 214 4.71 5.84 12.19
C LEU A 214 4.24 4.94 11.05
N LEU A 215 5.14 4.47 10.18
CA LEU A 215 4.77 3.54 9.11
C LEU A 215 4.24 2.22 9.68
N ALA A 216 4.91 1.65 10.69
CA ALA A 216 4.43 0.45 11.37
C ALA A 216 3.09 0.68 12.08
N GLY A 217 2.91 1.84 12.72
CA GLY A 217 1.67 2.26 13.35
C GLY A 217 0.51 2.31 12.35
N TRP A 218 0.74 2.79 11.13
CA TRP A 218 -0.26 2.79 10.06
C TRP A 218 -0.60 1.40 9.56
N VAL A 219 0.37 0.48 9.48
CA VAL A 219 0.11 -0.93 9.16
C VAL A 219 -0.85 -1.52 10.20
N VAL A 220 -0.55 -1.36 11.48
CA VAL A 220 -1.37 -1.88 12.58
C VAL A 220 -2.76 -1.23 12.57
N LEU A 221 -2.82 0.10 12.47
CA LEU A 221 -4.07 0.85 12.44
C LEU A 221 -4.96 0.42 11.27
N GLY A 222 -4.41 0.33 10.05
CA GLY A 222 -5.16 -0.09 8.87
C GLY A 222 -5.69 -1.51 8.99
N VAL A 223 -4.91 -2.45 9.54
CA VAL A 223 -5.38 -3.81 9.84
C VAL A 223 -6.52 -3.80 10.84
N VAL A 224 -6.41 -3.05 11.93
CA VAL A 224 -7.44 -2.95 12.98
C VAL A 224 -8.73 -2.37 12.40
N VAL A 225 -8.65 -1.27 11.64
CA VAL A 225 -9.82 -0.63 11.01
C VAL A 225 -10.46 -1.56 9.98
N ALA A 226 -9.66 -2.24 9.15
CA ALA A 226 -10.17 -3.22 8.19
C ALA A 226 -10.87 -4.40 8.87
N ALA A 227 -10.28 -4.93 9.94
CA ALA A 227 -10.86 -6.00 10.75
C ALA A 227 -12.18 -5.57 11.40
N TRP A 228 -12.25 -4.34 11.89
CA TRP A 228 -13.44 -3.76 12.51
C TRP A 228 -14.56 -3.52 11.49
N GLY A 229 -14.23 -2.98 10.32
CA GLY A 229 -15.17 -2.76 9.22
C GLY A 229 -15.80 -4.07 8.72
N ALA A 230 -15.01 -5.15 8.68
CA ALA A 230 -15.50 -6.48 8.29
C ALA A 230 -16.52 -7.08 9.29
N VAL A 231 -16.52 -6.64 10.55
CA VAL A 231 -17.47 -7.11 11.58
C VAL A 231 -18.76 -6.29 11.57
N ARG A 232 -18.70 -4.99 11.25
CA ARG A 232 -19.82 -4.05 11.45
C ARG A 232 -20.67 -3.76 10.22
N LEU A 233 -20.14 -3.92 9.01
CA LEU A 233 -20.91 -3.64 7.81
C LEU A 233 -21.77 -4.87 7.47
N PRO A 234 -23.10 -4.83 7.65
CA PRO A 234 -23.95 -5.88 7.10
C PRO A 234 -23.66 -5.91 5.60
N ALA A 235 -23.36 -7.11 5.09
CA ALA A 235 -23.31 -7.33 3.65
C ALA A 235 -24.58 -6.71 3.10
N HIS A 236 -24.44 -5.61 2.33
CA HIS A 236 -25.58 -5.05 1.63
C HIS A 236 -26.02 -6.16 0.68
N SER A 237 -27.01 -6.92 1.15
CA SER A 237 -27.80 -7.81 0.33
C SER A 237 -28.26 -6.92 -0.81
N GLY A 238 -27.76 -7.17 -2.01
CA GLY A 238 -28.26 -6.54 -3.20
C GLY A 238 -29.77 -6.76 -3.26
N ARG A 239 -30.54 -5.78 -2.78
CA ARG A 239 -31.70 -5.28 -3.51
C ARG A 239 -31.07 -4.66 -4.76
N GLY A 240 -31.21 -5.25 -5.92
CA GLY A 240 -32.48 -5.59 -6.55
C GLY A 240 -32.58 -4.65 -7.74
N GLY A 241 -32.23 -5.16 -8.92
CA GLY A 241 -32.34 -4.47 -10.19
C GLY A 241 -32.59 -5.55 -11.23
N SER A 242 -33.88 -5.85 -11.37
CA SER A 242 -34.55 -6.64 -12.41
C SER A 242 -34.04 -6.37 -13.81
#